data_AF-A0A2P4T228-F1
#
_entry.id   AF-A0A2P4T228-F1
#
_cell.length_a   1.000
_cell.length_b   1.000
_cell.length_c   1.000
_cell.angle_alpha   90.00
_cell.angle_beta   90.00
_cell.angle_gamma   90.00
#
_symmetry.space_group_name_H-M   'P 1'
#
loop_
_entity.id
_entity.type
_entity.pdbx_description
1 polymer ?
#
loop_
_entity_poly.entity_id
_entity_poly.type
_entity_poly.pdbx_seq_one_letter_code
_entity_poly.pdbx_strand_id
1 'polypeptide(L)'
;FVDILSSSRQNLEDRIQLAEVDIDTYVSNLQNPSDYIIAGSNTEITEKLEEVLMIWIKQIRQVLVESEQMRREADDIGPSAELEHWKSRMSLFNSLLDDIKSSRVKKTISILQAARSKTLKQWKELDGSITTAANEAKDNVRYLYTLDKFFALLAKASPVTMVEHIPSLMNAVCIIYCTSPYYNTSECMTSLLLKITNQMINTCKTYLREGVSKIWDLDREELLKRIQQCIFLKEQYQTSFQRIREKLKENPSDRQFDFSENYIFGKFDTFCKRLEKISDMSNIMESLLELQRVKIEGIEEIHTHFQAIATNTKSKKYDVLDHRKKEFDKDYLEFKNQIATLYESIQEFVDSCFEKTLTTEQMLRLLMKLEQIGENQMDLSEKYTIVLQQYGQDLDFVQKLYQEQKENPPIPRNMPPTLEMKRVAKSYNKMAAVLLEFELIYYRAWCRFADQARNALYAFLLVRHPETKYLSDLFPIIENVYRTMREVDFVVKEAADTLECRIERVLEDMANTALIILPEDEPIDVSTFLEQTENLAVSTARKLSQ
;
A
#
# COMPACT_ATOMS: atom_id res chain seq x y z
N PHE A 1 27.77 -23.34 9.27
CA PHE A 1 28.57 -24.56 9.54
C PHE A 1 27.71 -25.81 9.38
N VAL A 2 26.55 -25.91 10.05
CA VAL A 2 25.58 -26.99 9.85
C VAL A 2 25.11 -27.09 8.39
N ASP A 3 24.77 -25.96 7.74
CA ASP A 3 24.36 -25.95 6.32
C ASP A 3 25.47 -26.37 5.34
N ILE A 4 26.73 -26.07 5.69
CA ILE A 4 27.91 -26.47 4.91
C ILE A 4 28.17 -27.97 5.10
N LEU A 5 27.96 -28.51 6.30
CA LEU A 5 28.08 -29.94 6.58
C LEU A 5 26.95 -30.75 5.95
N SER A 6 25.71 -30.24 5.95
CA SER A 6 24.58 -30.90 5.29
C SER A 6 24.73 -30.87 3.78
N SER A 7 25.16 -29.75 3.19
CA SER A 7 25.45 -29.70 1.75
C SER A 7 26.66 -30.56 1.38
N SER A 8 27.71 -30.60 2.20
CA SER A 8 28.86 -31.49 2.00
C SER A 8 28.47 -32.97 2.12
N ARG A 9 27.54 -33.33 3.02
CA ARG A 9 27.03 -34.70 3.17
C ARG A 9 26.16 -35.10 1.98
N GLN A 10 25.26 -34.24 1.53
CA GLN A 10 24.45 -34.47 0.32
C GLN A 10 25.35 -34.66 -0.92
N ASN A 11 26.37 -33.79 -1.07
CA ASN A 11 27.37 -33.89 -2.14
C ASN A 11 28.25 -35.16 -2.05
N LEU A 12 28.38 -35.78 -0.88
CA LEU A 12 29.06 -37.07 -0.69
C LEU A 12 28.16 -38.25 -1.07
N GLU A 13 26.85 -38.16 -0.79
CA GLU A 13 25.83 -39.16 -1.16
C GLU A 13 25.54 -39.16 -2.68
N ASP A 14 25.66 -38.02 -3.36
CA ASP A 14 25.45 -37.85 -4.81
C ASP A 14 26.70 -38.15 -5.67
N ARG A 15 27.75 -38.77 -5.10
CA ARG A 15 28.95 -39.14 -5.87
C ARG A 15 28.64 -40.23 -6.88
N ILE A 16 28.54 -39.85 -8.15
CA ILE A 16 28.47 -40.82 -9.24
C ILE A 16 29.87 -41.40 -9.47
N GLN A 17 29.98 -42.71 -9.28
CA GLN A 17 31.12 -43.51 -9.68
C GLN A 17 30.77 -44.30 -10.95
N LEU A 18 31.73 -44.43 -11.86
CA LEU A 18 31.63 -45.28 -13.03
C LEU A 18 31.48 -46.73 -12.59
N ALA A 19 30.51 -47.42 -13.19
CA ALA A 19 30.16 -48.80 -12.84
C ALA A 19 31.41 -49.66 -12.57
N GLU A 20 31.44 -50.31 -11.40
CA GLU A 20 32.44 -51.32 -11.05
C GLU A 20 32.17 -52.56 -11.92
N VAL A 21 32.84 -52.61 -13.07
CA VAL A 21 32.90 -53.80 -13.91
C VAL A 21 34.20 -54.51 -13.59
N ASP A 22 34.13 -55.82 -13.36
CA ASP A 22 35.30 -56.66 -13.07
C ASP A 22 36.23 -56.68 -14.28
N ILE A 23 37.24 -55.82 -14.24
CA ILE A 23 38.30 -55.72 -15.22
C ILE A 23 39.67 -56.00 -14.60
N ASP A 24 39.71 -56.31 -13.30
CA ASP A 24 40.95 -56.48 -12.57
C ASP A 24 41.72 -57.69 -13.10
N THR A 25 41.04 -58.73 -13.56
CA THR A 25 41.66 -59.89 -14.24
C THR A 25 42.46 -59.50 -15.48
N TYR A 26 42.09 -58.40 -16.17
CA TYR A 26 42.73 -57.93 -17.40
C TYR A 26 43.73 -56.80 -17.17
N VAL A 27 43.61 -56.08 -16.06
CA VAL A 27 44.26 -54.78 -15.82
C VAL A 27 45.27 -54.81 -14.65
N SER A 28 45.22 -55.84 -13.79
CA SER A 28 46.05 -55.96 -12.58
C SER A 28 47.54 -56.23 -12.85
N ASN A 29 47.88 -56.97 -13.91
CA ASN A 29 49.25 -57.46 -14.18
C ASN A 29 50.06 -56.60 -15.18
N LEU A 30 49.63 -55.36 -15.46
CA LEU A 30 50.30 -54.48 -16.43
C LEU A 30 51.34 -53.60 -15.74
N GLN A 31 52.63 -53.93 -15.86
CA GLN A 31 53.73 -53.14 -15.28
C GLN A 31 54.59 -52.45 -16.35
N ASN A 32 54.76 -53.08 -17.51
CA ASN A 32 55.63 -52.60 -18.58
C ASN A 32 54.83 -52.18 -19.83
N PRO A 33 55.34 -51.25 -20.66
CA PRO A 33 54.69 -50.85 -21.91
C PRO A 33 54.38 -52.00 -22.88
N SER A 34 55.19 -53.06 -22.86
CA SER A 34 54.96 -54.30 -23.63
C SER A 34 53.66 -55.01 -23.26
N ASP A 35 53.26 -54.95 -21.99
CA ASP A 35 52.12 -55.69 -21.47
C ASP A 35 50.81 -55.12 -22.04
N TYR A 36 50.77 -53.80 -22.26
CA TYR A 36 49.64 -53.11 -22.91
C TYR A 36 49.50 -53.49 -24.38
N ILE A 37 50.62 -53.72 -25.09
CA ILE A 37 50.62 -54.14 -26.50
C ILE A 37 50.16 -55.59 -26.62
N ILE A 38 50.60 -56.46 -25.71
CA ILE A 38 50.18 -57.87 -25.66
C ILE A 38 48.68 -57.96 -25.36
N ALA A 39 48.20 -57.23 -24.35
CA ALA A 39 46.79 -57.18 -24.00
C ALA A 39 45.93 -56.61 -25.15
N GLY A 40 46.40 -55.55 -25.82
CA GLY A 40 45.71 -54.95 -26.96
C GLY A 40 45.76 -55.78 -28.25
N SER A 41 46.62 -56.79 -28.32
CA SER A 41 46.65 -57.77 -29.43
C SER A 41 45.71 -58.95 -29.18
N ASN A 42 45.19 -59.11 -27.95
CA ASN A 42 44.22 -60.14 -27.60
C ASN A 42 42.80 -59.64 -27.89
N THR A 43 42.13 -60.28 -28.85
CA THR A 43 40.78 -59.91 -29.30
C THR A 43 39.73 -60.05 -28.20
N GLU A 44 39.79 -61.10 -27.38
CA GLU A 44 38.82 -61.34 -26.29
C GLU A 44 38.92 -60.28 -25.20
N ILE A 45 40.15 -59.91 -24.81
CA ILE A 45 40.40 -58.84 -23.84
C ILE A 45 39.93 -57.50 -24.39
N THR A 46 40.23 -57.22 -25.67
CA THR A 46 39.85 -55.97 -26.32
C THR A 46 38.32 -55.84 -26.42
N GLU A 47 37.61 -56.88 -26.84
CA GLU A 47 36.13 -56.89 -26.92
C GLU A 47 35.49 -56.66 -25.54
N LYS A 48 36.01 -57.30 -24.49
CA LYS A 48 35.50 -57.09 -23.12
C LYS A 48 35.76 -55.68 -22.59
N LEU A 49 36.93 -55.12 -22.85
CA LEU A 49 37.24 -53.73 -22.47
C LEU A 49 36.42 -52.72 -23.29
N GLU A 50 36.07 -53.03 -24.54
CA GLU A 50 35.13 -52.23 -25.35
C GLU A 50 33.71 -52.27 -24.78
N GLU A 51 33.22 -53.44 -24.34
CA GLU A 51 31.92 -53.57 -23.64
C GLU A 51 31.90 -52.70 -22.37
N VAL A 52 32.95 -52.77 -21.55
CA VAL A 52 33.10 -51.95 -20.33
C VAL A 52 33.11 -50.46 -20.66
N LEU A 53 33.91 -50.06 -21.67
CA LEU A 53 33.99 -48.68 -22.10
C LEU A 53 32.63 -48.15 -22.58
N MET A 54 31.85 -48.98 -23.27
CA MET A 54 30.50 -48.63 -23.71
C MET A 54 29.52 -48.45 -22.55
N ILE A 55 29.64 -49.23 -21.47
CA ILE A 55 28.86 -49.03 -20.24
C ILE A 55 29.17 -47.67 -19.64
N TRP A 56 30.46 -47.32 -19.49
CA TRP A 56 30.86 -46.01 -18.96
C TRP A 56 30.42 -44.86 -19.86
N ILE A 57 30.53 -45.01 -21.19
CA ILE A 57 30.04 -44.03 -22.16
C ILE A 57 28.53 -43.80 -21.98
N LYS A 58 27.74 -44.86 -21.85
CA LYS A 58 26.29 -44.75 -21.67
C LYS A 58 25.95 -44.06 -20.35
N GLN A 59 26.62 -44.42 -19.27
CA GLN A 59 26.42 -43.84 -17.95
C GLN A 59 26.74 -42.33 -17.95
N ILE A 60 27.90 -41.94 -18.46
CA ILE A 60 28.29 -40.53 -18.52
C ILE A 60 27.34 -39.73 -19.42
N ARG A 61 26.94 -40.27 -20.57
CA ARG A 61 25.94 -39.62 -21.44
C ARG A 61 24.63 -39.39 -20.72
N GLN A 62 24.17 -40.37 -19.94
CA GLN A 62 22.97 -40.23 -19.13
C GLN A 62 23.11 -39.09 -18.11
N VAL A 63 24.24 -39.02 -17.39
CA VAL A 63 24.49 -37.94 -16.42
C VAL A 63 24.50 -36.56 -17.10
N LEU A 64 25.16 -36.43 -18.26
CA LEU A 64 25.16 -35.17 -19.02
C LEU A 64 23.74 -34.76 -19.41
N VAL A 65 22.95 -35.68 -19.97
CA VAL A 65 21.57 -35.41 -20.38
C VAL A 65 20.69 -35.05 -19.17
N GLU A 66 20.76 -35.80 -18.08
CA GLU A 66 20.01 -35.51 -16.85
C GLU A 66 20.39 -34.14 -16.26
N SER A 67 21.67 -33.77 -16.36
CA SER A 67 22.12 -32.46 -15.91
C SER A 67 21.56 -31.32 -16.77
N GLU A 68 21.37 -31.51 -18.08
CA GLU A 68 20.86 -30.50 -19.01
C GLU A 68 19.33 -30.36 -19.00
N GLN A 69 18.62 -31.27 -18.34
CA GLN A 69 17.16 -31.21 -18.27
C GLN A 69 16.67 -29.95 -17.57
N MET A 70 15.59 -29.35 -18.10
CA MET A 70 14.92 -28.22 -17.47
C MET A 70 14.43 -28.60 -16.07
N ARG A 71 14.88 -27.84 -15.08
CA ARG A 71 14.50 -28.03 -13.67
C ARG A 71 13.01 -27.71 -13.47
N ARG A 72 12.27 -28.61 -12.82
CA ARG A 72 10.96 -28.29 -12.23
C ARG A 72 11.21 -27.74 -10.82
N GLU A 73 11.34 -26.43 -10.71
CA GLU A 73 11.52 -25.76 -9.43
C GLU A 73 10.17 -25.27 -8.87
N ALA A 74 10.09 -25.12 -7.55
CA ALA A 74 8.96 -24.46 -6.93
C ALA A 74 8.91 -22.98 -7.37
N ASP A 75 7.70 -22.46 -7.53
CA ASP A 75 7.45 -21.13 -8.10
C ASP A 75 7.99 -19.96 -7.25
N ASP A 76 8.29 -20.21 -5.98
CA ASP A 76 8.76 -19.28 -4.94
C ASP A 76 10.21 -19.51 -4.52
N ILE A 77 10.96 -20.32 -5.29
CA ILE A 77 12.36 -20.61 -4.98
C ILE A 77 13.22 -19.33 -5.02
N GLY A 78 14.09 -19.19 -4.01
CA GLY A 78 15.00 -18.06 -3.86
C GLY A 78 16.33 -18.24 -4.61
N PRO A 79 17.17 -17.20 -4.67
CA PRO A 79 18.38 -17.20 -5.49
C PRO A 79 19.50 -18.08 -4.91
N SER A 80 19.51 -18.35 -3.60
CA SER A 80 20.48 -19.28 -2.98
C SER A 80 20.39 -20.69 -3.56
N ALA A 81 19.19 -21.11 -3.99
CA ALA A 81 19.02 -22.42 -4.64
C ALA A 81 19.74 -22.51 -6.00
N GLU A 82 19.89 -21.39 -6.71
CA GLU A 82 20.66 -21.34 -7.95
C GLU A 82 22.15 -21.61 -7.67
N LEU A 83 22.71 -20.98 -6.64
CA LEU A 83 24.09 -21.22 -6.24
C LEU A 83 24.32 -22.66 -5.77
N GLU A 84 23.42 -23.20 -4.95
CA GLU A 84 23.54 -24.59 -4.48
C GLU A 84 23.40 -25.60 -5.63
N HIS A 85 22.55 -25.34 -6.62
CA HIS A 85 22.46 -26.15 -7.83
C HIS A 85 23.80 -26.22 -8.58
N TRP A 86 24.43 -25.07 -8.84
CA TRP A 86 25.72 -25.04 -9.52
C TRP A 86 26.84 -25.66 -8.68
N LYS A 87 26.80 -25.54 -7.35
CA LYS A 87 27.75 -26.24 -6.45
C LYS A 87 27.59 -27.75 -6.54
N SER A 88 26.36 -28.27 -6.51
CA SER A 88 26.09 -29.70 -6.67
C SER A 88 26.59 -30.19 -8.03
N ARG A 89 26.27 -29.49 -9.12
CA ARG A 89 26.72 -29.82 -10.48
C ARG A 89 28.24 -29.81 -10.62
N MET A 90 28.91 -28.83 -9.99
CA MET A 90 30.37 -28.78 -9.94
C MET A 90 30.95 -29.98 -9.17
N SER A 91 30.36 -30.35 -8.03
CA SER A 91 30.77 -31.53 -7.25
C SER A 91 30.63 -32.81 -8.08
N LEU A 92 29.50 -32.97 -8.76
CA LEU A 92 29.17 -34.10 -9.62
C LEU A 92 30.19 -34.30 -10.76
N PHE A 93 30.50 -33.23 -11.51
CA PHE A 93 31.44 -33.34 -12.61
C PHE A 93 32.89 -33.49 -12.14
N ASN A 94 33.26 -32.90 -10.99
CA ASN A 94 34.58 -33.12 -10.42
C ASN A 94 34.75 -34.58 -9.98
N SER A 95 33.75 -35.21 -9.34
CA SER A 95 33.84 -36.63 -8.99
C SER A 95 33.96 -37.53 -10.21
N LEU A 96 33.22 -37.23 -11.29
CA LEU A 96 33.33 -37.95 -12.56
C LEU A 96 34.71 -37.77 -13.20
N LEU A 97 35.26 -36.54 -13.20
CA LEU A 97 36.61 -36.29 -13.73
C LEU A 97 37.70 -37.01 -12.94
N ASP A 98 37.56 -37.09 -11.61
CA ASP A 98 38.49 -37.83 -10.75
C ASP A 98 38.43 -39.33 -11.05
N ASP A 99 37.24 -39.89 -11.27
CA ASP A 99 37.07 -41.31 -11.60
C ASP A 99 37.55 -41.65 -13.02
N ILE A 100 37.35 -40.77 -13.99
CA ILE A 100 37.93 -40.88 -15.34
C ILE A 100 39.46 -40.87 -15.29
N LYS A 101 40.05 -40.12 -14.34
CA LYS A 101 41.49 -40.08 -14.11
C LYS A 101 42.00 -41.25 -13.25
N SER A 102 41.13 -42.13 -12.78
CA SER A 102 41.53 -43.30 -11.99
C SER A 102 42.48 -44.22 -12.77
N SER A 103 43.30 -44.98 -12.05
CA SER A 103 44.23 -45.93 -12.67
C SER A 103 43.49 -46.98 -13.52
N ARG A 104 42.32 -47.43 -13.05
CA ARG A 104 41.45 -48.41 -13.72
C ARG A 104 41.04 -47.95 -15.12
N VAL A 105 40.51 -46.73 -15.22
CA VAL A 105 40.05 -46.16 -16.49
C VAL A 105 41.25 -45.89 -17.41
N LYS A 106 42.33 -45.29 -16.88
CA LYS A 106 43.55 -45.01 -17.67
C LYS A 106 44.14 -46.26 -18.30
N LYS A 107 44.29 -47.34 -17.53
CA LYS A 107 44.85 -48.61 -18.05
C LYS A 107 43.94 -49.21 -19.13
N THR A 108 42.63 -49.20 -18.93
CA THR A 108 41.64 -49.66 -19.92
C THR A 108 41.77 -48.89 -21.24
N ILE A 109 41.84 -47.56 -21.16
CA ILE A 109 42.03 -46.70 -22.34
C ILE A 109 43.38 -46.97 -23.02
N SER A 110 44.46 -47.19 -22.28
CA SER A 110 45.78 -47.50 -22.83
C SER A 110 45.83 -48.83 -23.60
N ILE A 111 45.15 -49.88 -23.12
CA ILE A 111 45.04 -51.17 -23.83
C ILE A 111 44.26 -50.99 -25.13
N LEU A 112 43.11 -50.32 -25.07
CA LEU A 112 42.28 -50.04 -26.24
C LEU A 112 42.99 -49.14 -27.26
N GLN A 113 43.89 -48.25 -26.80
CA GLN A 113 44.76 -47.44 -27.67
C GLN A 113 45.77 -48.30 -28.43
N ALA A 114 46.40 -49.27 -27.75
CA ALA A 114 47.29 -50.23 -28.38
C ALA A 114 46.54 -51.09 -29.43
N ALA A 115 45.29 -51.47 -29.12
CA ALA A 115 44.40 -52.20 -30.02
C ALA A 115 43.81 -51.37 -31.18
N ARG A 116 44.00 -50.04 -31.18
CA ARG A 116 43.40 -49.09 -32.14
C ARG A 116 41.87 -49.19 -32.22
N SER A 117 41.22 -49.38 -31.07
CA SER A 117 39.76 -49.48 -30.95
C SER A 117 39.05 -48.24 -31.52
N LYS A 118 37.95 -48.45 -32.25
CA LYS A 118 37.10 -47.37 -32.78
C LYS A 118 36.29 -46.67 -31.68
N THR A 119 36.03 -47.35 -30.56
CA THR A 119 35.25 -46.84 -29.42
C THR A 119 35.94 -45.67 -28.72
N LEU A 120 37.27 -45.57 -28.84
CA LEU A 120 38.07 -44.46 -28.30
C LEU A 120 37.67 -43.09 -28.86
N LYS A 121 37.12 -43.03 -30.08
CA LYS A 121 36.63 -41.77 -30.64
C LYS A 121 35.46 -41.23 -29.81
N GLN A 122 34.49 -42.08 -29.50
CA GLN A 122 33.33 -41.71 -28.69
C GLN A 122 33.73 -41.35 -27.25
N TRP A 123 34.69 -42.07 -26.67
CA TRP A 123 35.23 -41.75 -25.36
C TRP A 123 35.89 -40.37 -25.31
N LYS A 124 36.74 -40.04 -26.30
CA LYS A 124 37.41 -38.73 -26.37
C LYS A 124 36.44 -37.56 -26.51
N GLU A 125 35.40 -37.73 -27.34
CA GLU A 125 34.34 -36.72 -27.47
C GLU A 125 33.64 -36.50 -26.13
N LEU A 126 33.31 -37.58 -25.42
CA LEU A 126 32.62 -37.53 -24.14
C LEU A 126 33.47 -36.95 -23.01
N ASP A 127 34.76 -37.32 -22.92
CA ASP A 127 35.73 -36.76 -21.98
C ASP A 127 35.89 -35.24 -22.16
N GLY A 128 35.90 -34.79 -23.43
CA GLY A 128 35.88 -33.36 -23.78
C GLY A 128 34.58 -32.66 -23.34
N SER A 129 33.41 -33.29 -23.55
CA SER A 129 32.12 -32.76 -23.10
C SER A 129 32.06 -32.62 -21.58
N ILE A 130 32.51 -33.62 -20.81
CA ILE A 130 32.55 -33.55 -19.35
C ILE A 130 33.49 -32.45 -18.87
N THR A 131 34.69 -32.35 -19.45
CA THR A 131 35.66 -31.31 -19.12
C THR A 131 35.06 -29.91 -19.35
N THR A 132 34.30 -29.74 -20.43
CA THR A 132 33.59 -28.50 -20.72
C THR A 132 32.51 -28.20 -19.69
N ALA A 133 31.65 -29.18 -19.37
CA ALA A 133 30.58 -29.04 -18.38
C ALA A 133 31.12 -28.79 -16.96
N ALA A 134 32.26 -29.38 -16.60
CA ALA A 134 32.94 -29.15 -15.33
C ALA A 134 33.50 -27.72 -15.23
N ASN A 135 34.12 -27.22 -16.31
CA ASN A 135 34.62 -25.85 -16.37
C ASN A 135 33.48 -24.83 -16.30
N GLU A 136 32.39 -25.07 -17.03
CA GLU A 136 31.17 -24.27 -16.93
C GLU A 136 30.64 -24.23 -15.50
N ALA A 137 30.45 -25.39 -14.87
CA ALA A 137 29.91 -25.43 -13.51
C ALA A 137 30.81 -24.70 -12.51
N LYS A 138 32.14 -24.86 -12.65
CA LYS A 138 33.13 -24.17 -11.81
C LYS A 138 33.08 -22.65 -11.97
N ASP A 139 33.02 -22.16 -13.21
CA ASP A 139 32.94 -20.72 -13.47
C ASP A 139 31.60 -20.14 -12.99
N ASN A 140 30.49 -20.83 -13.24
CA ASN A 140 29.17 -20.39 -12.79
C ASN A 140 29.10 -20.29 -11.26
N VAL A 141 29.65 -21.28 -10.53
CA VAL A 141 29.79 -21.20 -9.08
C VAL A 141 30.62 -19.98 -8.69
N ARG A 142 31.77 -19.75 -9.32
CA ARG A 142 32.65 -18.61 -9.00
C ARG A 142 31.92 -17.27 -9.14
N TYR A 143 31.18 -17.06 -10.22
CA TYR A 143 30.42 -15.82 -10.44
C TYR A 143 29.24 -15.70 -9.48
N LEU A 144 28.42 -16.74 -9.32
CA LEU A 144 27.27 -16.70 -8.41
C LEU A 144 27.69 -16.55 -6.94
N TYR A 145 28.86 -17.06 -6.55
CA TYR A 145 29.40 -16.88 -5.20
C TYR A 145 29.68 -15.41 -4.87
N THR A 146 29.92 -14.55 -5.88
CA THR A 146 30.03 -13.09 -5.66
C THR A 146 28.73 -12.47 -5.17
N LEU A 147 27.58 -13.13 -5.43
CA LEU A 147 26.25 -12.70 -5.00
C LEU A 147 25.78 -13.31 -3.68
N ASP A 148 26.48 -14.32 -3.15
CA ASP A 148 26.05 -15.11 -1.98
C ASP A 148 25.74 -14.22 -0.75
N LYS A 149 26.58 -13.22 -0.53
CA LYS A 149 26.35 -12.22 0.53
C LYS A 149 25.04 -11.46 0.35
N PHE A 150 24.71 -11.08 -0.88
CA PHE A 150 23.44 -10.42 -1.17
C PHE A 150 22.26 -11.37 -0.98
N PHE A 151 22.37 -12.64 -1.35
CA PHE A 151 21.29 -13.61 -1.15
C PHE A 151 20.97 -13.80 0.34
N ALA A 152 22.01 -13.88 1.18
CA ALA A 152 21.85 -13.94 2.64
C ALA A 152 21.22 -12.65 3.21
N LEU A 153 21.61 -11.48 2.69
CA LEU A 153 21.01 -10.19 3.08
C LEU A 153 19.54 -10.12 2.67
N LEU A 154 19.18 -10.49 1.44
CA LEU A 154 17.80 -10.49 0.96
C LEU A 154 16.88 -11.35 1.83
N ALA A 155 17.39 -12.46 2.37
CA ALA A 155 16.60 -13.36 3.22
C ALA A 155 16.39 -12.88 4.65
N LYS A 156 17.28 -12.03 5.19
CA LYS A 156 17.27 -11.60 6.60
C LYS A 156 16.95 -10.13 6.83
N ALA A 157 17.16 -9.29 5.83
CA ALA A 157 16.94 -7.85 5.90
C ALA A 157 15.44 -7.51 5.96
N SER A 158 15.10 -6.35 6.54
CA SER A 158 13.78 -5.77 6.34
C SER A 158 13.69 -5.10 4.96
N PRO A 159 12.50 -4.92 4.36
CA PRO A 159 12.35 -4.19 3.10
C PRO A 159 13.01 -2.80 3.11
N VAL A 160 13.01 -2.12 4.26
CA VAL A 160 13.65 -0.81 4.44
C VAL A 160 15.17 -0.90 4.24
N THR A 161 15.83 -1.79 4.98
CA THR A 161 17.29 -1.98 4.86
C THR A 161 17.70 -2.60 3.51
N MET A 162 16.82 -3.39 2.91
CA MET A 162 17.07 -4.05 1.63
C MET A 162 17.24 -3.04 0.49
N VAL A 163 16.47 -1.95 0.49
CA VAL A 163 16.54 -0.89 -0.52
C VAL A 163 17.95 -0.35 -0.71
N GLU A 164 18.70 -0.16 0.38
CA GLU A 164 20.07 0.38 0.33
C GLU A 164 21.04 -0.51 -0.45
N HIS A 165 20.76 -1.81 -0.52
CA HIS A 165 21.62 -2.80 -1.18
C HIS A 165 21.20 -3.12 -2.62
N ILE A 166 19.99 -2.74 -3.03
CA ILE A 166 19.44 -3.01 -4.37
C ILE A 166 20.37 -2.50 -5.49
N PRO A 167 20.87 -1.25 -5.48
CA PRO A 167 21.71 -0.76 -6.57
C PRO A 167 23.01 -1.56 -6.73
N SER A 168 23.63 -1.93 -5.61
CA SER A 168 24.86 -2.74 -5.59
C SER A 168 24.63 -4.16 -6.07
N LEU A 169 23.54 -4.79 -5.65
CA LEU A 169 23.12 -6.11 -6.15
C LEU A 169 22.91 -6.07 -7.66
N MET A 170 22.17 -5.10 -8.15
CA MET A 170 21.86 -4.97 -9.57
C MET A 170 23.12 -4.75 -10.42
N ASN A 171 24.05 -3.91 -9.95
CA ASN A 171 25.35 -3.74 -10.61
C ASN A 171 26.17 -5.05 -10.63
N ALA A 172 26.16 -5.83 -9.54
CA ALA A 172 26.86 -7.11 -9.50
C ALA A 172 26.27 -8.12 -10.50
N VAL A 173 24.94 -8.19 -10.60
CA VAL A 173 24.25 -9.02 -11.62
C VAL A 173 24.63 -8.56 -13.03
N CYS A 174 24.68 -7.26 -13.28
CA CYS A 174 25.12 -6.71 -14.57
C CYS A 174 26.56 -7.11 -14.91
N ILE A 175 27.49 -7.01 -13.96
CA ILE A 175 28.88 -7.41 -14.18
C ILE A 175 28.96 -8.89 -14.54
N ILE A 176 28.21 -9.76 -13.86
CA ILE A 176 28.18 -11.20 -14.19
C ILE A 176 27.68 -11.40 -15.62
N TYR A 177 26.60 -10.73 -16.03
CA TYR A 177 26.08 -10.84 -17.38
C TYR A 177 27.09 -10.39 -18.46
N CYS A 178 27.83 -9.31 -18.20
CA CYS A 178 28.80 -8.79 -19.17
C CYS A 178 30.11 -9.61 -19.21
N THR A 179 30.50 -10.26 -18.12
CA THR A 179 31.84 -10.85 -17.97
C THR A 179 31.87 -12.37 -17.90
N SER A 180 30.79 -13.02 -17.47
CA SER A 180 30.77 -14.47 -17.33
C SER A 180 30.91 -15.15 -18.69
N PRO A 181 31.72 -16.20 -18.85
CA PRO A 181 31.80 -16.93 -20.11
C PRO A 181 30.55 -17.80 -20.38
N TYR A 182 29.97 -18.38 -19.33
CA TYR A 182 28.88 -19.36 -19.44
C TYR A 182 27.56 -18.87 -18.83
N TYR A 183 27.58 -18.09 -17.74
CA TYR A 183 26.39 -17.54 -17.08
C TYR A 183 25.95 -16.20 -17.68
N ASN A 184 26.00 -16.05 -19.00
CA ASN A 184 25.80 -14.77 -19.67
C ASN A 184 24.61 -14.76 -20.65
N THR A 185 23.75 -15.78 -20.54
CA THR A 185 22.56 -15.91 -21.39
C THR A 185 21.39 -15.14 -20.79
N SER A 186 20.48 -14.68 -21.65
CA SER A 186 19.27 -13.99 -21.21
C SER A 186 18.37 -14.87 -20.35
N GLU A 187 18.35 -16.17 -20.60
CA GLU A 187 17.57 -17.16 -19.84
C GLU A 187 18.09 -17.29 -18.41
N CYS A 188 19.41 -17.46 -18.23
CA CYS A 188 20.04 -17.53 -16.91
C CYS A 188 19.81 -16.24 -16.11
N MET A 189 19.98 -15.08 -16.75
CA MET A 189 19.74 -13.79 -16.09
C MET A 189 18.28 -13.59 -15.68
N THR A 190 17.34 -13.90 -16.58
CA THR A 190 15.92 -13.79 -16.29
C THR A 190 15.53 -14.72 -15.15
N SER A 191 16.04 -15.96 -15.13
CA SER A 191 15.80 -16.93 -14.05
C SER A 191 16.37 -16.44 -12.71
N LEU A 192 17.60 -15.93 -12.69
CA LEU A 192 18.22 -15.40 -11.47
C LEU A 192 17.44 -14.19 -10.92
N LEU A 193 17.09 -13.23 -11.78
CA LEU A 193 16.33 -12.04 -11.37
C LEU A 193 14.93 -12.41 -10.87
N LEU A 194 14.28 -13.41 -11.48
CA LEU A 194 13.02 -13.99 -11.00
C LEU A 194 13.16 -14.56 -9.58
N LYS A 195 14.23 -15.32 -9.30
CA LYS A 195 14.49 -15.89 -7.97
C LYS A 195 14.78 -14.80 -6.94
N ILE A 196 15.51 -13.76 -7.33
CA ILE A 196 15.70 -12.55 -6.51
C ILE A 196 14.35 -11.90 -6.18
N THR A 197 13.48 -11.71 -7.17
CA THR A 197 12.11 -11.20 -6.97
C THR A 197 11.31 -12.06 -5.98
N ASN A 198 11.33 -13.39 -6.15
CA ASN A 198 10.65 -14.31 -5.24
C ASN A 198 11.12 -14.14 -3.80
N GLN A 199 12.43 -14.03 -3.59
CA GLN A 199 13.01 -13.82 -2.26
C GLN A 199 12.56 -12.49 -1.66
N MET A 200 12.53 -11.40 -2.44
CA MET A 200 12.04 -10.10 -1.99
C MET A 200 10.58 -10.17 -1.54
N ILE A 201 9.71 -10.82 -2.31
CA ILE A 201 8.30 -11.02 -1.97
C ILE A 201 8.17 -11.81 -0.66
N ASN A 202 8.95 -12.88 -0.48
CA ASN A 202 8.92 -13.69 0.74
C ASN A 202 9.39 -12.89 1.97
N THR A 203 10.40 -12.05 1.80
CA THR A 203 10.88 -11.15 2.86
C THR A 203 9.83 -10.09 3.21
N CYS A 204 9.15 -9.49 2.22
CA CYS A 204 8.01 -8.59 2.44
C CYS A 204 6.87 -9.29 3.19
N LYS A 205 6.50 -10.51 2.82
CA LYS A 205 5.47 -11.30 3.51
C LYS A 205 5.83 -11.57 4.97
N THR A 206 7.09 -11.87 5.24
CA THR A 206 7.61 -12.10 6.60
C THR A 206 7.55 -10.81 7.42
N TYR A 207 8.00 -9.70 6.84
CA TYR A 207 7.96 -8.37 7.47
C TYR A 207 6.54 -7.90 7.81
N LEU A 208 5.58 -8.12 6.92
CA LEU A 208 4.17 -7.79 7.14
C LEU A 208 3.49 -8.66 8.21
N ARG A 209 4.11 -9.77 8.63
CA ARG A 209 3.62 -10.64 9.70
C ARG A 209 4.39 -10.51 11.00
N GLU A 210 5.45 -9.71 11.02
CA GLU A 210 6.31 -9.60 12.17
C GLU A 210 5.52 -9.08 13.39
N GLY A 211 5.45 -9.91 14.43
CA GLY A 211 4.74 -9.63 15.68
C GLY A 211 3.27 -10.04 15.73
N VAL A 212 2.69 -10.58 14.65
CA VAL A 212 1.24 -10.91 14.61
C VAL A 212 0.94 -12.26 13.95
N SER A 213 -0.21 -12.84 14.29
CA SER A 213 -0.70 -14.09 13.67
C SER A 213 -1.41 -13.83 12.34
N LYS A 214 -2.25 -12.79 12.30
CA LYS A 214 -2.96 -12.33 11.11
C LYS A 214 -2.59 -10.88 10.83
N ILE A 215 -2.59 -10.50 9.56
CA ILE A 215 -2.27 -9.13 9.15
C ILE A 215 -3.23 -8.09 9.74
N TRP A 216 -4.48 -8.49 9.96
CA TRP A 216 -5.54 -7.63 10.50
C TRP A 216 -5.43 -7.37 12.00
N ASP A 217 -4.48 -8.02 12.68
CA ASP A 217 -4.19 -7.81 14.09
C ASP A 217 -3.16 -6.67 14.30
N LEU A 218 -2.50 -6.21 13.22
CA LEU A 218 -1.62 -5.04 13.28
C LEU A 218 -2.43 -3.76 13.43
N ASP A 219 -1.84 -2.79 14.12
CA ASP A 219 -2.32 -1.42 14.09
C ASP A 219 -2.34 -0.88 12.65
N ARG A 220 -3.38 -0.12 12.30
CA ARG A 220 -3.58 0.42 10.94
C ARG A 220 -2.36 1.21 10.48
N GLU A 221 -1.84 2.13 11.30
CA GLU A 221 -0.76 3.03 10.87
C GLU A 221 0.51 2.24 10.59
N GLU A 222 0.82 1.25 11.43
CA GLU A 222 1.96 0.37 11.22
C GLU A 222 1.75 -0.54 9.99
N LEU A 223 0.55 -1.09 9.77
CA LEU A 223 0.25 -1.89 8.58
C LEU A 223 0.44 -1.07 7.29
N LEU A 224 -0.12 0.13 7.21
CA LEU A 224 -0.01 1.01 6.05
C LEU A 224 1.45 1.41 5.78
N LYS A 225 2.19 1.75 6.83
CA LYS A 225 3.62 2.06 6.75
C LYS A 225 4.42 0.89 6.19
N ARG A 226 4.20 -0.33 6.69
CA ARG A 226 4.90 -1.53 6.20
C ARG A 226 4.54 -1.85 4.74
N ILE A 227 3.27 -1.69 4.36
CA ILE A 227 2.82 -1.84 2.97
C ILE A 227 3.55 -0.85 2.07
N GLN A 228 3.61 0.44 2.46
CA GLN A 228 4.28 1.47 1.68
C GLN A 228 5.77 1.17 1.50
N GLN A 229 6.44 0.66 2.53
CA GLN A 229 7.85 0.27 2.45
C GLN A 229 8.08 -0.93 1.50
N CYS A 230 7.14 -1.89 1.46
CA CYS A 230 7.20 -3.00 0.50
C CYS A 230 6.99 -2.53 -0.95
N ILE A 231 6.07 -1.60 -1.18
CA ILE A 231 5.83 -0.98 -2.49
C ILE A 231 7.07 -0.19 -2.93
N PHE A 232 7.65 0.59 -2.02
CA PHE A 232 8.88 1.35 -2.29
C PHE A 232 10.05 0.44 -2.64
N LEU A 233 10.21 -0.71 -1.96
CA LEU A 233 11.24 -1.70 -2.32
C LEU A 233 11.09 -2.16 -3.78
N LYS A 234 9.87 -2.47 -4.22
CA LYS A 234 9.59 -2.86 -5.62
C LYS A 234 9.98 -1.74 -6.58
N GLU A 235 9.63 -0.50 -6.28
CA GLU A 235 9.97 0.66 -7.11
C GLU A 235 11.49 0.85 -7.22
N GLN A 236 12.22 0.77 -6.10
CA GLN A 236 13.68 0.90 -6.11
C GLN A 236 14.38 -0.21 -6.88
N TYR A 237 13.83 -1.43 -6.83
CA TYR A 237 14.29 -2.56 -7.64
C TYR A 237 14.10 -2.32 -9.14
N GLN A 238 12.90 -1.90 -9.56
CA GLN A 238 12.59 -1.56 -10.95
C GLN A 238 13.43 -0.38 -11.45
N THR A 239 13.55 0.70 -10.68
CA THR A 239 14.37 1.87 -11.02
C THR A 239 15.84 1.50 -11.17
N SER A 240 16.38 0.65 -10.30
CA SER A 240 17.79 0.22 -10.39
C SER A 240 18.06 -0.64 -11.62
N PHE A 241 17.12 -1.52 -11.98
CA PHE A 241 17.17 -2.29 -13.22
C PHE A 241 17.15 -1.39 -14.46
N GLN A 242 16.19 -0.45 -14.53
CA GLN A 242 16.05 0.48 -15.64
C GLN A 242 17.30 1.36 -15.80
N ARG A 243 17.87 1.85 -14.70
CA ARG A 243 19.11 2.64 -14.71
C ARG A 243 20.29 1.88 -15.33
N ILE A 244 20.43 0.58 -15.02
CA ILE A 244 21.49 -0.24 -15.63
C ILE A 244 21.23 -0.44 -17.12
N ARG A 245 19.98 -0.71 -17.48
CA ARG A 245 19.57 -0.87 -18.87
C ARG A 245 19.84 0.39 -19.70
N GLU A 246 19.60 1.57 -19.14
CA GLU A 246 19.92 2.86 -19.78
C GLU A 246 21.43 3.05 -19.95
N LYS A 247 22.23 2.78 -18.92
CA LYS A 247 23.70 2.84 -19.02
C LYS A 247 24.28 1.93 -20.10
N LEU A 248 23.74 0.73 -20.26
CA LEU A 248 24.21 -0.21 -21.29
C LEU A 248 23.81 0.24 -22.71
N LYS A 249 22.74 1.04 -22.87
CA LYS A 249 22.37 1.63 -24.16
C LYS A 249 23.32 2.72 -24.62
N GLU A 250 24.01 3.40 -23.70
CA GLU A 250 25.01 4.43 -24.03
C GLU A 250 26.22 3.86 -24.78
N ASN A 251 26.52 2.56 -24.57
CA ASN A 251 27.59 1.84 -25.26
C ASN A 251 27.00 0.66 -26.06
N PRO A 252 26.64 0.86 -27.35
CA PRO A 252 26.02 -0.19 -28.17
C PRO A 252 26.91 -1.42 -28.40
N SER A 253 28.21 -1.30 -28.17
CA SER A 253 29.17 -2.42 -28.25
C SER A 253 29.06 -3.37 -27.06
N ASP A 254 28.48 -2.94 -25.94
CA ASP A 254 28.24 -3.78 -24.77
C ASP A 254 26.99 -4.65 -24.96
N ARG A 255 26.93 -5.76 -24.22
CA ARG A 255 25.73 -6.61 -24.20
C ARG A 255 24.55 -5.84 -23.61
N GLN A 256 23.44 -5.85 -24.33
CA GLN A 256 22.24 -5.13 -23.92
C GLN A 256 21.39 -5.92 -22.92
N PHE A 257 20.77 -5.19 -21.99
CA PHE A 257 19.90 -5.72 -20.92
C PHE A 257 18.44 -5.82 -21.39
N ASP A 258 18.20 -6.55 -22.49
CA ASP A 258 16.87 -6.69 -23.10
C ASP A 258 16.11 -7.91 -22.58
N PHE A 259 15.85 -7.88 -21.27
CA PHE A 259 15.01 -8.88 -20.60
C PHE A 259 13.57 -8.38 -20.49
N SER A 260 12.61 -9.30 -20.49
CA SER A 260 11.21 -8.94 -20.31
C SER A 260 10.90 -8.62 -18.86
N GLU A 261 10.65 -7.34 -18.59
CA GLU A 261 10.28 -6.80 -17.28
C GLU A 261 9.05 -7.50 -16.69
N ASN A 262 8.08 -7.88 -17.54
CA ASN A 262 6.88 -8.60 -17.11
C ASN A 262 7.19 -9.96 -16.47
N TYR A 263 8.19 -10.69 -16.98
CA TYR A 263 8.60 -11.94 -16.37
C TYR A 263 9.30 -11.70 -15.03
N ILE A 264 10.19 -10.71 -14.95
CA ILE A 264 10.99 -10.46 -13.74
C ILE A 264 10.15 -9.86 -12.61
N PHE A 265 9.31 -8.87 -12.92
CA PHE A 265 8.60 -8.06 -11.93
C PHE A 265 7.12 -8.38 -11.80
N GLY A 266 6.50 -9.07 -12.75
CA GLY A 266 5.05 -9.27 -12.77
C GLY A 266 4.49 -9.95 -11.50
N LYS A 267 5.25 -10.87 -10.89
CA LYS A 267 4.90 -11.46 -9.58
C LYS A 267 4.90 -10.40 -8.47
N PHE A 268 5.88 -9.50 -8.45
CA PHE A 268 5.99 -8.42 -7.47
C PHE A 268 4.90 -7.36 -7.69
N ASP A 269 4.62 -6.99 -8.94
CA ASP A 269 3.53 -6.07 -9.28
C ASP A 269 2.16 -6.60 -8.80
N THR A 270 1.91 -7.89 -9.02
CA THR A 270 0.68 -8.55 -8.55
C THR A 270 0.60 -8.55 -7.02
N PHE A 271 1.73 -8.80 -6.34
CA PHE A 271 1.80 -8.71 -4.89
C PHE A 271 1.57 -7.28 -4.37
N CYS A 272 2.15 -6.25 -4.97
CA CYS A 272 1.92 -4.86 -4.57
C CYS A 272 0.46 -4.42 -4.78
N LYS A 273 -0.16 -4.76 -5.91
CA LYS A 273 -1.60 -4.52 -6.13
C LYS A 273 -2.48 -5.19 -5.06
N ARG A 274 -2.07 -6.36 -4.60
CA ARG A 274 -2.72 -7.06 -3.49
C ARG A 274 -2.57 -6.29 -2.18
N LEU A 275 -1.39 -5.73 -1.90
CA LEU A 275 -1.17 -4.88 -0.72
C LEU A 275 -1.99 -3.58 -0.77
N GLU A 276 -2.12 -2.95 -1.93
CA GLU A 276 -2.97 -1.77 -2.11
C GLU A 276 -4.44 -2.05 -1.76
N LYS A 277 -4.98 -3.21 -2.19
CA LYS A 277 -6.34 -3.64 -1.80
C LYS A 277 -6.47 -3.87 -0.30
N ILE A 278 -5.46 -4.46 0.34
CA ILE A 278 -5.44 -4.65 1.81
C ILE A 278 -5.43 -3.30 2.52
N SER A 279 -4.65 -2.33 2.03
CA SER A 279 -4.62 -0.95 2.51
C SER A 279 -5.99 -0.28 2.39
N ASP A 280 -6.66 -0.39 1.23
CA ASP A 280 -8.04 0.12 1.03
C ASP A 280 -9.02 -0.48 2.05
N MET A 281 -9.02 -1.81 2.18
CA MET A 281 -9.88 -2.50 3.17
C MET A 281 -9.61 -2.02 4.59
N SER A 282 -8.34 -1.88 4.98
CA SER A 282 -7.96 -1.43 6.32
C SER A 282 -8.42 0.00 6.58
N ASN A 283 -8.31 0.90 5.60
CA ASN A 283 -8.76 2.29 5.72
C ASN A 283 -10.28 2.37 5.88
N ILE A 284 -11.03 1.61 5.08
CA ILE A 284 -12.49 1.55 5.16
C ILE A 284 -12.95 0.98 6.50
N MET A 285 -12.33 -0.11 6.94
CA MET A 285 -12.67 -0.73 8.23
C MET A 285 -12.44 0.24 9.39
N GLU A 286 -11.34 0.99 9.36
CA GLU A 286 -11.03 1.98 10.40
C GLU A 286 -11.99 3.18 10.36
N SER A 287 -12.30 3.73 9.17
CA SER A 287 -13.24 4.86 9.07
C SER A 287 -14.62 4.51 9.62
N LEU A 288 -15.03 3.25 9.48
CA LEU A 288 -16.29 2.74 9.98
C LEU A 288 -16.24 2.33 11.46
N LEU A 289 -15.08 2.39 12.14
CA LEU A 289 -15.04 2.22 13.60
C LEU A 289 -15.68 3.40 14.35
N GLU A 290 -15.70 4.60 13.76
CA GLU A 290 -16.37 5.75 14.37
C GLU A 290 -17.90 5.55 14.48
N LEU A 291 -18.51 4.73 13.60
CA LEU A 291 -19.90 4.29 13.75
C LEU A 291 -20.16 3.63 15.11
N GLN A 292 -19.16 2.95 15.68
CA GLN A 292 -19.31 2.29 16.99
C GLN A 292 -19.37 3.28 18.14
N ARG A 293 -18.83 4.49 17.96
CA ARG A 293 -18.81 5.54 19.00
C ARG A 293 -20.09 6.37 19.00
N VAL A 294 -20.79 6.42 17.87
CA VAL A 294 -22.02 7.18 17.73
C VAL A 294 -23.17 6.48 18.44
N LYS A 295 -23.71 7.15 19.45
CA LYS A 295 -24.90 6.72 20.19
C LYS A 295 -26.14 7.43 19.63
N ILE A 296 -26.82 6.75 18.73
CA ILE A 296 -28.14 7.13 18.18
C ILE A 296 -29.04 5.89 18.30
N GLU A 297 -30.28 6.10 18.73
CA GLU A 297 -31.27 5.02 18.85
C GLU A 297 -31.61 4.45 17.45
N GLY A 298 -31.50 3.13 17.27
CA GLY A 298 -31.79 2.44 16.01
C GLY A 298 -30.56 2.15 15.13
N ILE A 299 -29.36 2.61 15.53
CA ILE A 299 -28.11 2.35 14.77
C ILE A 299 -27.55 0.92 14.99
N GLU A 300 -28.15 0.15 15.91
CA GLU A 300 -27.68 -1.16 16.33
C GLU A 300 -27.64 -2.18 15.18
N GLU A 301 -28.59 -2.11 14.25
CA GLU A 301 -28.64 -2.99 13.08
C GLU A 301 -27.47 -2.72 12.12
N ILE A 302 -27.16 -1.44 11.86
CA ILE A 302 -26.01 -1.01 11.05
C ILE A 302 -24.70 -1.46 11.70
N HIS A 303 -24.60 -1.30 13.02
CA HIS A 303 -23.43 -1.75 13.78
C HIS A 303 -23.24 -3.27 13.67
N THR A 304 -24.32 -4.05 13.82
CA THR A 304 -24.29 -5.50 13.69
C THR A 304 -23.89 -5.93 12.27
N HIS A 305 -24.40 -5.25 11.25
CA HIS A 305 -24.04 -5.49 9.86
C HIS A 305 -22.54 -5.23 9.62
N PHE A 306 -22.02 -4.08 10.06
CA PHE A 306 -20.59 -3.78 9.96
C PHE A 306 -19.72 -4.81 10.69
N GLN A 307 -20.08 -5.22 11.91
CA GLN A 307 -19.35 -6.24 12.65
C GLN A 307 -19.31 -7.59 11.90
N ALA A 308 -20.42 -7.97 11.25
CA ALA A 308 -20.46 -9.18 10.44
C ALA A 308 -19.51 -9.10 9.23
N ILE A 309 -19.47 -7.97 8.53
CA ILE A 309 -18.54 -7.71 7.42
C ILE A 309 -17.08 -7.81 7.92
N ALA A 310 -16.74 -7.09 8.99
CA ALA A 310 -15.40 -7.10 9.57
C ALA A 310 -14.97 -8.50 10.01
N THR A 311 -15.87 -9.27 10.63
CA THR A 311 -15.60 -10.63 11.08
C THR A 311 -15.41 -11.59 9.90
N ASN A 312 -16.22 -11.49 8.86
CA ASN A 312 -16.06 -12.27 7.62
C ASN A 312 -14.69 -12.00 6.97
N THR A 313 -14.30 -10.73 6.84
CA THR A 313 -12.99 -10.33 6.32
C THR A 313 -11.82 -10.88 7.14
N LYS A 314 -11.90 -10.81 8.48
CA LYS A 314 -10.82 -11.27 9.38
C LYS A 314 -10.77 -12.80 9.58
N SER A 315 -11.83 -13.52 9.22
CA SER A 315 -11.96 -14.97 9.44
C SER A 315 -11.58 -15.83 8.23
N LYS A 316 -11.17 -15.22 7.11
CA LYS A 316 -10.69 -15.94 5.92
C LYS A 316 -9.55 -16.91 6.29
N LYS A 317 -9.66 -18.15 5.82
CA LYS A 317 -8.75 -19.26 6.19
C LYS A 317 -7.48 -19.32 5.36
N TYR A 318 -7.51 -18.76 4.16
CA TYR A 318 -6.34 -18.71 3.28
C TYR A 318 -5.43 -17.55 3.67
N ASP A 319 -4.18 -17.61 3.21
CA ASP A 319 -3.23 -16.53 3.40
C ASP A 319 -3.59 -15.31 2.54
N VAL A 320 -4.01 -14.23 3.19
CA VAL A 320 -4.39 -12.97 2.55
C VAL A 320 -3.20 -12.32 1.82
N LEU A 321 -1.95 -12.60 2.18
CA LEU A 321 -0.76 -12.09 1.48
C LEU A 321 -0.31 -12.96 0.29
N ASP A 322 -0.86 -14.16 0.13
CA ASP A 322 -0.54 -15.00 -1.02
C ASP A 322 -1.26 -14.49 -2.27
N HIS A 323 -0.52 -13.74 -3.09
CA HIS A 323 -0.99 -13.18 -4.36
C HIS A 323 -1.41 -14.24 -5.39
N ARG A 324 -1.15 -15.54 -5.15
CA ARG A 324 -1.62 -16.64 -6.00
C ARG A 324 -3.05 -17.06 -5.68
N LYS A 325 -3.57 -16.68 -4.51
CA LYS A 325 -4.94 -16.98 -4.07
C LYS A 325 -5.92 -16.01 -4.72
N LYS A 326 -6.57 -16.49 -5.78
CA LYS A 326 -7.59 -15.76 -6.57
C LYS A 326 -8.87 -15.51 -5.79
N GLU A 327 -9.13 -16.33 -4.76
CA GLU A 327 -10.30 -16.24 -3.89
C GLU A 327 -10.41 -14.85 -3.25
N PHE A 328 -9.28 -14.24 -2.90
CA PHE A 328 -9.29 -12.89 -2.33
C PHE A 328 -9.81 -11.81 -3.26
N ASP A 329 -9.56 -11.88 -4.57
CA ASP A 329 -10.06 -10.82 -5.46
C ASP A 329 -11.59 -10.84 -5.49
N LYS A 330 -12.17 -12.04 -5.39
CA LYS A 330 -13.61 -12.21 -5.20
C LYS A 330 -14.06 -11.70 -3.83
N ASP A 331 -13.38 -12.09 -2.76
CA ASP A 331 -13.71 -11.65 -1.39
C ASP A 331 -13.57 -10.12 -1.20
N TYR A 332 -12.61 -9.49 -1.87
CA TYR A 332 -12.41 -8.04 -1.88
C TYR A 332 -13.57 -7.34 -2.58
N LEU A 333 -14.01 -7.85 -3.74
CA LEU A 333 -15.16 -7.30 -4.44
C LEU A 333 -16.45 -7.47 -3.63
N GLU A 334 -16.63 -8.64 -3.01
CA GLU A 334 -17.75 -8.90 -2.10
C GLU A 334 -17.73 -7.96 -0.90
N PHE A 335 -16.57 -7.72 -0.29
CA PHE A 335 -16.40 -6.73 0.76
C PHE A 335 -16.81 -5.33 0.29
N LYS A 336 -16.35 -4.86 -0.87
CA LYS A 336 -16.73 -3.53 -1.41
C LYS A 336 -18.23 -3.42 -1.64
N ASN A 337 -18.88 -4.48 -2.13
CA ASN A 337 -20.33 -4.51 -2.32
C ASN A 337 -21.07 -4.46 -0.97
N GLN A 338 -20.64 -5.24 0.02
CA GLN A 338 -21.24 -5.22 1.37
C GLN A 338 -21.08 -3.84 2.04
N ILE A 339 -19.93 -3.19 1.84
CA ILE A 339 -19.70 -1.82 2.32
C ILE A 339 -20.62 -0.81 1.60
N ALA A 340 -20.83 -0.94 0.30
CA ALA A 340 -21.76 -0.09 -0.44
C ALA A 340 -23.19 -0.23 0.10
N THR A 341 -23.66 -1.47 0.29
CA THR A 341 -24.97 -1.74 0.90
C THR A 341 -25.06 -1.22 2.34
N LEU A 342 -23.99 -1.29 3.13
CA LEU A 342 -23.95 -0.70 4.46
C LEU A 342 -24.15 0.82 4.41
N TYR A 343 -23.51 1.52 3.45
CA TYR A 343 -23.71 2.95 3.27
C TYR A 343 -25.15 3.29 2.83
N GLU A 344 -25.77 2.48 1.97
CA GLU A 344 -27.19 2.62 1.64
C GLU A 344 -28.08 2.49 2.88
N SER A 345 -27.85 1.48 3.73
CA SER A 345 -28.57 1.33 5.00
C SER A 345 -28.35 2.50 5.96
N ILE A 346 -27.14 3.07 5.99
CA ILE A 346 -26.85 4.28 6.78
C ILE A 346 -27.67 5.45 6.24
N GLN A 347 -27.75 5.62 4.91
CA GLN A 347 -28.52 6.69 4.30
C GLN A 347 -30.02 6.56 4.61
N GLU A 348 -30.59 5.36 4.42
CA GLU A 348 -32.00 5.07 4.77
C GLU A 348 -32.28 5.34 6.25
N PHE A 349 -31.36 4.97 7.13
CA PHE A 349 -31.47 5.26 8.56
C PHE A 349 -31.47 6.77 8.83
N VAL A 350 -30.57 7.53 8.21
CA VAL A 350 -30.55 8.99 8.31
C VAL A 350 -31.86 9.58 7.82
N ASP A 351 -32.36 9.15 6.66
CA ASP A 351 -33.63 9.62 6.11
C ASP A 351 -34.78 9.37 7.11
N SER A 352 -34.89 8.16 7.66
CA SER A 352 -35.91 7.80 8.65
C SER A 352 -35.83 8.62 9.95
N CYS A 353 -34.64 9.08 10.33
CA CYS A 353 -34.49 9.93 11.50
C CYS A 353 -35.07 11.33 11.27
N PHE A 354 -34.97 11.85 10.04
CA PHE A 354 -35.50 13.16 9.65
C PHE A 354 -36.99 13.15 9.32
N GLU A 355 -37.59 11.97 9.11
CA GLU A 355 -39.05 11.81 9.00
C GLU A 355 -39.76 11.92 10.36
N LYS A 356 -39.04 11.72 11.48
CA LYS A 356 -39.60 11.88 12.83
C LYS A 356 -39.83 13.36 13.15
N THR A 357 -40.86 13.65 13.95
CA THR A 357 -41.09 15.00 14.47
C THR A 357 -40.01 15.35 15.50
N LEU A 358 -38.97 16.03 15.05
CA LEU A 358 -37.84 16.48 15.86
C LEU A 358 -37.86 17.99 16.00
N THR A 359 -37.33 18.51 17.11
CA THR A 359 -37.06 19.94 17.23
C THR A 359 -35.81 20.32 16.42
N THR A 360 -35.71 21.57 16.00
CA THR A 360 -34.53 22.08 15.26
C THR A 360 -33.21 21.79 15.99
N GLU A 361 -33.18 21.91 17.32
CA GLU A 361 -32.02 21.56 18.14
C GLU A 361 -31.66 20.07 18.08
N GLN A 362 -32.65 19.18 18.10
CA GLN A 362 -32.44 17.73 18.00
C GLN A 362 -31.91 17.33 16.62
N MET A 363 -32.44 17.95 15.55
CA MET A 363 -31.98 17.69 14.19
C MET A 363 -30.53 18.15 13.99
N LEU A 364 -30.15 19.33 14.51
CA LEU A 364 -28.76 19.81 14.48
C LEU A 364 -27.80 18.88 15.24
N ARG A 365 -28.18 18.45 16.46
CA ARG A 365 -27.37 17.50 17.24
C ARG A 365 -27.20 16.16 16.53
N LEU A 366 -28.21 15.74 15.76
CA LEU A 366 -28.13 14.53 14.95
C LEU A 366 -27.17 14.70 13.77
N LEU A 367 -27.24 15.81 13.02
CA LEU A 367 -26.30 16.12 11.93
C LEU A 367 -24.86 16.13 12.40
N MET A 368 -24.57 16.79 13.52
CA MET A 368 -23.22 16.82 14.09
C MET A 368 -22.68 15.42 14.42
N LYS A 369 -23.54 14.50 14.84
CA LYS A 369 -23.15 13.10 15.09
C LYS A 369 -22.96 12.31 13.79
N LEU A 370 -23.71 12.63 12.74
CA LEU A 370 -23.62 11.98 11.43
C LEU A 370 -22.41 12.46 10.63
N GLU A 371 -22.00 13.71 10.78
CA GLU A 371 -20.75 14.21 10.17
C GLU A 371 -19.51 13.44 10.67
N GLN A 372 -19.51 13.04 11.94
CA GLN A 372 -18.44 12.21 12.52
C GLN A 372 -18.33 10.82 11.86
N ILE A 373 -19.40 10.33 11.24
CA ILE A 373 -19.45 9.02 10.57
C ILE A 373 -18.91 9.12 9.13
N GLY A 374 -18.91 10.30 8.51
CA GLY A 374 -18.70 10.42 7.08
C GLY A 374 -18.34 11.81 6.60
N GLU A 375 -17.21 12.37 7.03
CA GLU A 375 -16.69 13.65 6.51
C GLU A 375 -16.50 13.67 4.97
N ASN A 376 -16.39 12.50 4.31
CA ASN A 376 -16.05 12.39 2.88
C ASN A 376 -16.92 11.42 2.05
N GLN A 377 -17.97 10.79 2.61
CA GLN A 377 -18.73 9.73 1.91
C GLN A 377 -20.25 9.90 1.96
N MET A 378 -20.78 10.82 2.77
CA MET A 378 -22.22 11.08 2.87
C MET A 378 -22.51 12.52 2.47
N ASP A 379 -23.44 12.72 1.54
CA ASP A 379 -23.96 14.04 1.23
C ASP A 379 -25.09 14.39 2.20
N LEU A 380 -24.78 15.24 3.19
CA LEU A 380 -25.75 15.72 4.18
C LEU A 380 -26.40 17.05 3.76
N SER A 381 -26.09 17.59 2.57
CA SER A 381 -26.52 18.93 2.13
C SER A 381 -28.04 19.08 2.09
N GLU A 382 -28.75 18.03 1.64
CA GLU A 382 -30.20 18.00 1.66
C GLU A 382 -30.76 18.06 3.09
N LYS A 383 -30.13 17.35 4.03
CA LYS A 383 -30.56 17.32 5.43
C LYS A 383 -30.33 18.65 6.13
N TYR A 384 -29.22 19.33 5.83
CA TYR A 384 -29.01 20.71 6.24
C TYR A 384 -30.13 21.64 5.75
N THR A 385 -30.57 21.47 4.50
CA THR A 385 -31.69 22.25 3.95
C THR A 385 -33.00 22.02 4.70
N ILE A 386 -33.30 20.78 5.11
CA ILE A 386 -34.48 20.46 5.91
C ILE A 386 -34.42 21.16 7.28
N VAL A 387 -33.26 21.12 7.95
CA VAL A 387 -33.08 21.81 9.25
C VAL A 387 -33.26 23.32 9.12
N LEU A 388 -32.75 23.92 8.03
CA LEU A 388 -32.89 25.34 7.75
C LEU A 388 -34.35 25.76 7.59
N GLN A 389 -35.13 24.96 6.87
CA GLN A 389 -36.56 25.22 6.67
C GLN A 389 -37.33 25.15 8.00
N GLN A 390 -37.05 24.15 8.83
CA GLN A 390 -37.69 24.03 10.15
C GLN A 390 -37.31 25.19 11.08
N TYR A 391 -36.04 25.60 11.08
CA TYR A 391 -35.59 26.77 11.84
C TYR A 391 -36.30 28.05 11.41
N GLY A 392 -36.46 28.26 10.10
CA GLY A 392 -37.22 29.39 9.56
C GLY A 392 -38.67 29.42 10.05
N GLN A 393 -39.34 28.25 10.10
CA GLN A 393 -40.68 28.15 10.65
C GLN A 393 -40.75 28.45 12.15
N ASP A 394 -39.76 27.99 12.92
CA ASP A 394 -39.65 28.27 14.35
C ASP A 394 -39.47 29.78 14.60
N LEU A 395 -38.67 30.47 13.77
CA LEU A 395 -38.51 31.93 13.82
C LEU A 395 -39.81 32.67 13.52
N ASP A 396 -40.52 32.30 12.46
CA ASP A 396 -41.81 32.90 12.11
C ASP A 396 -42.85 32.71 13.23
N PHE A 397 -42.83 31.53 13.89
CA PHE A 397 -43.69 31.25 15.03
C PHE A 397 -43.35 32.15 16.23
N VAL A 398 -42.07 32.27 16.60
CA VAL A 398 -41.61 33.15 17.68
C VAL A 398 -41.95 34.61 17.38
N GLN A 399 -41.80 35.05 16.13
CA GLN A 399 -42.16 36.39 15.69
C GLN A 399 -43.65 36.68 15.86
N LYS A 400 -44.53 35.75 15.45
CA LYS A 400 -45.99 35.87 15.62
C LYS A 400 -46.38 35.89 17.09
N LEU A 401 -45.84 34.95 17.89
CA LEU A 401 -46.10 34.87 19.32
C LEU A 401 -45.72 36.18 20.04
N TYR A 402 -44.57 36.75 19.69
CA TYR A 402 -44.16 38.04 20.19
C TYR A 402 -45.14 39.15 19.80
N GLN A 403 -45.51 39.24 18.51
CA GLN A 403 -46.40 40.29 18.02
C GLN A 403 -47.79 40.23 18.67
N GLU A 404 -48.30 39.02 18.95
CA GLU A 404 -49.59 38.80 19.61
C GLU A 404 -49.57 39.13 21.10
N GLN A 405 -48.44 38.86 21.79
CA GLN A 405 -48.34 38.93 23.25
C GLN A 405 -47.53 40.13 23.76
N LYS A 406 -47.05 41.00 22.87
CA LYS A 406 -46.22 42.17 23.22
C LYS A 406 -46.89 43.11 24.23
N GLU A 407 -48.19 43.35 24.07
CA GLU A 407 -48.94 44.27 24.94
C GLU A 407 -49.43 43.60 26.24
N ASN A 408 -49.55 42.27 26.27
CA ASN A 408 -50.04 41.54 27.45
C ASN A 408 -49.47 40.11 27.52
N PRO A 409 -48.20 39.95 27.92
CA PRO A 409 -47.52 38.66 27.93
C PRO A 409 -48.07 37.74 29.03
N PRO A 410 -48.16 36.42 28.80
CA PRO A 410 -48.67 35.48 29.79
C PRO A 410 -47.78 35.41 31.04
N ILE A 411 -48.40 35.63 32.19
CA ILE A 411 -47.75 35.71 33.49
C ILE A 411 -47.81 34.34 34.20
N PRO A 412 -46.70 33.85 34.78
CA PRO A 412 -46.72 32.66 35.64
C PRO A 412 -47.64 32.87 36.86
N ARG A 413 -48.43 31.85 37.24
CA ARG A 413 -49.38 31.94 38.37
C ARG A 413 -48.70 32.46 39.65
N ASN A 414 -49.37 33.41 40.32
CA ASN A 414 -48.97 34.07 41.59
C ASN A 414 -47.84 35.11 41.51
N MET A 415 -47.63 35.75 40.35
CA MET A 415 -46.66 36.85 40.20
C MET A 415 -47.38 38.21 40.00
N PRO A 416 -46.91 39.32 40.62
CA PRO A 416 -47.58 40.62 40.54
C PRO A 416 -47.08 41.51 39.37
N PRO A 417 -47.95 42.38 38.78
CA PRO A 417 -47.79 43.00 37.45
C PRO A 417 -46.59 43.96 37.27
N THR A 418 -45.97 44.43 38.35
CA THR A 418 -44.99 45.54 38.31
C THR A 418 -43.54 45.08 38.28
N LEU A 419 -43.23 43.86 38.72
CA LEU A 419 -41.89 43.24 38.62
C LEU A 419 -41.69 42.50 37.27
N GLU A 420 -42.78 42.31 36.54
CA GLU A 420 -42.89 41.48 35.34
C GLU A 420 -42.42 42.16 34.07
N MET A 421 -42.68 43.46 33.92
CA MET A 421 -42.21 44.23 32.75
C MET A 421 -40.67 44.24 32.64
N LYS A 422 -39.98 44.22 33.78
CA LYS A 422 -38.51 44.06 33.87
C LYS A 422 -38.02 42.68 33.48
N ARG A 423 -38.80 41.64 33.76
CA ARG A 423 -38.43 40.25 33.45
C ARG A 423 -38.70 39.92 31.99
N VAL A 424 -39.77 40.48 31.42
CA VAL A 424 -40.11 40.42 29.99
C VAL A 424 -39.07 41.17 29.16
N ALA A 425 -38.66 42.39 29.54
CA ALA A 425 -37.58 43.10 28.85
C ALA A 425 -36.23 42.37 28.94
N LYS A 426 -35.91 41.74 30.09
CA LYS A 426 -34.68 40.97 30.26
C LYS A 426 -34.70 39.65 29.47
N SER A 427 -35.86 38.98 29.38
CA SER A 427 -36.06 37.80 28.53
C SER A 427 -36.07 38.16 27.05
N TYR A 428 -36.62 39.32 26.67
CA TYR A 428 -36.58 39.86 25.32
C TYR A 428 -35.14 40.16 24.88
N ASN A 429 -34.35 40.85 25.72
CA ASN A 429 -32.94 41.10 25.44
C ASN A 429 -32.11 39.81 25.40
N LYS A 430 -32.45 38.81 26.23
CA LYS A 430 -31.77 37.51 26.24
C LYS A 430 -32.15 36.65 25.02
N MET A 431 -33.39 36.76 24.55
CA MET A 431 -33.88 36.07 23.35
C MET A 431 -33.35 36.74 22.09
N ALA A 432 -33.33 38.08 22.03
CA ALA A 432 -32.67 38.85 20.98
C ALA A 432 -31.16 38.53 20.93
N ALA A 433 -30.47 38.45 22.07
CA ALA A 433 -29.06 38.06 22.12
C ALA A 433 -28.82 36.61 21.65
N VAL A 434 -29.69 35.66 22.00
CA VAL A 434 -29.59 34.26 21.53
C VAL A 434 -29.90 34.15 20.04
N LEU A 435 -30.89 34.89 19.54
CA LEU A 435 -31.24 34.95 18.12
C LEU A 435 -30.10 35.59 17.29
N LEU A 436 -29.48 36.65 17.81
CA LEU A 436 -28.31 37.27 17.19
C LEU A 436 -27.04 36.43 17.29
N GLU A 437 -26.81 35.70 18.39
CA GLU A 437 -25.76 34.68 18.47
C GLU A 437 -25.98 33.58 17.42
N PHE A 438 -27.22 33.16 17.19
CA PHE A 438 -27.57 32.20 16.14
C PHE A 438 -27.35 32.77 14.72
N GLU A 439 -27.77 34.01 14.46
CA GLU A 439 -27.46 34.71 13.20
C GLU A 439 -25.95 34.90 13.00
N LEU A 440 -25.19 35.14 14.08
CA LEU A 440 -23.72 35.20 14.07
C LEU A 440 -23.08 33.84 13.78
N ILE A 441 -23.64 32.73 14.28
CA ILE A 441 -23.21 31.38 13.96
C ILE A 441 -23.48 31.07 12.48
N TYR A 442 -24.65 31.44 11.96
CA TYR A 442 -25.01 31.35 10.55
C TYR A 442 -24.08 32.17 9.66
N TYR A 443 -23.79 33.40 10.06
CA TYR A 443 -22.90 34.28 9.34
C TYR A 443 -21.44 33.78 9.37
N ARG A 444 -20.97 33.28 10.51
CA ARG A 444 -19.65 32.64 10.65
C ARG A 444 -19.55 31.35 9.83
N ALA A 445 -20.63 30.57 9.73
CA ALA A 445 -20.70 29.40 8.87
C ALA A 445 -20.67 29.80 7.39
N TRP A 446 -21.39 30.86 7.01
CA TRP A 446 -21.34 31.43 5.66
C TRP A 446 -19.94 31.98 5.32
N CYS A 447 -19.29 32.71 6.23
CA CYS A 447 -17.90 33.17 6.04
C CYS A 447 -16.92 32.00 5.86
N ARG A 448 -17.09 30.90 6.61
CA ARG A 448 -16.28 29.68 6.41
C ARG A 448 -16.55 29.02 5.06
N PHE A 449 -17.81 28.98 4.63
CA PHE A 449 -18.19 28.43 3.32
C PHE A 449 -17.66 29.30 2.18
N ALA A 450 -17.68 30.62 2.33
CA ALA A 450 -17.06 31.57 1.41
C ALA A 450 -15.53 31.40 1.38
N ASP A 451 -14.89 31.13 2.52
CA ASP A 451 -13.47 30.79 2.61
C ASP A 451 -13.12 29.44 1.96
N GLN A 452 -14.01 28.44 2.07
CA GLN A 452 -13.87 27.16 1.37
C GLN A 452 -14.09 27.31 -0.14
N ALA A 453 -15.07 28.11 -0.56
CA ALA A 453 -15.26 28.47 -1.96
C ALA A 453 -14.07 29.27 -2.51
N ARG A 454 -13.48 30.17 -1.72
CA ARG A 454 -12.21 30.86 -2.01
C ARG A 454 -11.09 29.84 -2.22
N ASN A 455 -10.92 28.88 -1.31
CA ASN A 455 -9.89 27.84 -1.42
C ASN A 455 -10.12 26.90 -2.63
N ALA A 456 -11.38 26.62 -2.98
CA ALA A 456 -11.74 25.87 -4.19
C ALA A 456 -11.49 26.66 -5.48
N LEU A 457 -11.70 27.98 -5.47
CA LEU A 457 -11.34 28.88 -6.59
C LEU A 457 -9.82 29.01 -6.75
N TYR A 458 -9.05 28.95 -5.65
CA TYR A 458 -7.59 28.81 -5.69
C TYR A 458 -7.12 27.43 -6.23
N ALA A 459 -7.99 26.41 -6.22
CA ALA A 459 -7.63 25.03 -6.56
C ALA A 459 -7.76 24.65 -8.05
N PHE A 460 -8.19 25.56 -8.94
CA PHE A 460 -8.28 25.23 -10.37
C PHE A 460 -6.94 25.39 -11.09
N LEU A 461 -6.20 24.27 -11.13
CA LEU A 461 -5.06 24.03 -12.02
C LEU A 461 -5.55 23.78 -13.46
N LEU A 462 -5.11 24.68 -14.36
CA LEU A 462 -4.87 24.51 -15.80
C LEU A 462 -5.40 23.20 -16.45
N VAL A 463 -6.54 23.29 -17.15
CA VAL A 463 -7.02 22.20 -18.00
C VAL A 463 -6.42 22.32 -19.40
N ARG A 464 -5.76 21.26 -19.88
CA ARG A 464 -5.19 21.17 -21.24
C ARG A 464 -6.31 21.02 -22.28
N HIS A 465 -6.25 21.80 -23.36
CA HIS A 465 -7.17 21.65 -24.49
C HIS A 465 -7.04 20.24 -25.10
N PRO A 466 -8.14 19.47 -25.25
CA PRO A 466 -8.10 18.05 -25.59
C PRO A 466 -7.52 17.77 -26.98
N GLU A 467 -7.54 18.73 -27.91
CA GLU A 467 -7.04 18.52 -29.28
C GLU A 467 -5.68 19.15 -29.59
N THR A 468 -5.29 20.25 -28.93
CA THR A 468 -4.13 21.06 -29.36
C THR A 468 -2.94 20.96 -28.40
N LYS A 469 -3.11 20.39 -27.19
CA LYS A 469 -2.10 20.27 -26.11
C LYS A 469 -1.39 21.56 -25.66
N TYR A 470 -1.72 22.72 -26.23
CA TYR A 470 -1.28 24.04 -25.78
C TYR A 470 -2.29 24.64 -24.79
N LEU A 471 -1.78 25.44 -23.84
CA LEU A 471 -2.59 26.29 -22.96
C LEU A 471 -3.12 27.45 -23.81
N SER A 472 -4.33 27.33 -24.34
CA SER A 472 -5.00 28.41 -25.07
C SER A 472 -5.28 29.59 -24.15
N ASP A 473 -5.14 30.81 -24.69
CA ASP A 473 -5.18 32.12 -24.02
C ASP A 473 -6.27 32.27 -22.93
N LEU A 474 -5.93 31.81 -21.73
CA LEU A 474 -6.72 31.95 -20.50
C LEU A 474 -6.56 33.33 -19.87
N PHE A 475 -5.70 34.21 -20.38
CA PHE A 475 -5.40 35.52 -19.78
C PHE A 475 -6.65 36.37 -19.47
N PRO A 476 -7.64 36.51 -20.38
CA PRO A 476 -8.85 37.28 -20.09
C PRO A 476 -9.74 36.60 -19.05
N ILE A 477 -9.79 35.27 -19.04
CA ILE A 477 -10.58 34.48 -18.07
C ILE A 477 -9.94 34.54 -16.69
N ILE A 478 -8.61 34.38 -16.62
CA ILE A 478 -7.80 34.52 -15.41
C ILE A 478 -7.93 35.95 -14.86
N GLU A 479 -7.85 36.97 -15.71
CA GLU A 479 -8.02 38.36 -15.28
C GLU A 479 -9.44 38.63 -14.78
N ASN A 480 -10.47 38.06 -15.42
CA ASN A 480 -11.84 38.17 -14.95
C ASN A 480 -12.06 37.42 -13.64
N VAL A 481 -11.47 36.23 -13.48
CA VAL A 481 -11.48 35.46 -12.23
C VAL A 481 -10.77 36.24 -11.12
N TYR A 482 -9.58 36.81 -11.35
CA TYR A 482 -8.88 37.63 -10.36
C TYR A 482 -9.60 38.96 -10.06
N ARG A 483 -10.38 39.49 -11.01
CA ARG A 483 -11.23 40.67 -10.79
C ARG A 483 -12.41 40.32 -9.90
N THR A 484 -13.14 39.24 -10.23
CA THR A 484 -14.23 38.73 -9.42
C THR A 484 -13.75 38.27 -8.04
N MET A 485 -12.54 37.69 -7.94
CA MET A 485 -11.92 37.36 -6.65
C MET A 485 -11.64 38.61 -5.82
N ARG A 486 -11.15 39.71 -6.42
CA ARG A 486 -10.97 40.98 -5.69
C ARG A 486 -12.29 41.61 -5.27
N GLU A 487 -13.33 41.48 -6.08
CA GLU A 487 -14.69 41.89 -5.70
C GLU A 487 -15.21 41.06 -4.52
N VAL A 488 -14.99 39.75 -4.54
CA VAL A 488 -15.33 38.86 -3.41
C VAL A 488 -14.49 39.18 -2.17
N ASP A 489 -13.19 39.45 -2.30
CA ASP A 489 -12.33 39.86 -1.18
C ASP A 489 -12.83 41.17 -0.55
N PHE A 490 -13.28 42.12 -1.36
CA PHE A 490 -13.87 43.37 -0.87
C PHE A 490 -15.19 43.11 -0.14
N VAL A 491 -16.06 42.28 -0.69
CA VAL A 491 -17.34 41.92 -0.09
C VAL A 491 -17.15 41.14 1.22
N VAL A 492 -16.22 40.18 1.26
CA VAL A 492 -15.89 39.40 2.47
C VAL A 492 -15.29 40.30 3.54
N LYS A 493 -14.47 41.29 3.16
CA LYS A 493 -13.92 42.25 4.10
C LYS A 493 -14.96 43.23 4.62
N GLU A 494 -15.80 43.80 3.76
CA GLU A 494 -16.93 44.64 4.20
C GLU A 494 -17.90 43.88 5.10
N ALA A 495 -18.14 42.61 4.78
CA ALA A 495 -18.92 41.68 5.57
C ALA A 495 -18.33 41.51 6.98
N ALA A 496 -17.05 41.12 7.07
CA ALA A 496 -16.33 40.96 8.33
C ALA A 496 -16.28 42.26 9.15
N ASP A 497 -15.94 43.39 8.51
CA ASP A 497 -15.87 44.70 9.17
C ASP A 497 -17.25 45.16 9.67
N THR A 498 -18.32 44.86 8.94
CA THR A 498 -19.71 45.16 9.38
C THR A 498 -20.12 44.28 10.56
N LEU A 499 -19.72 43.00 10.57
CA LEU A 499 -19.97 42.09 11.68
C LEU A 499 -19.25 42.57 12.95
N GLU A 500 -17.94 42.74 12.87
CA GLU A 500 -17.06 42.95 14.03
C GLU A 500 -17.16 44.39 14.55
N CYS A 501 -17.20 45.40 13.67
CA CYS A 501 -17.16 46.80 14.10
C CYS A 501 -18.53 47.46 14.28
N ARG A 502 -19.60 46.94 13.64
CA ARG A 502 -20.93 47.58 13.68
C ARG A 502 -21.95 46.72 14.40
N ILE A 503 -22.07 45.44 14.07
CA ILE A 503 -23.11 44.58 14.64
C ILE A 503 -22.71 44.15 16.05
N GLU A 504 -21.56 43.51 16.25
CA GLU A 504 -21.12 43.05 17.57
C GLU A 504 -21.01 44.20 18.58
N ARG A 505 -20.50 45.36 18.15
CA ARG A 505 -20.39 46.56 18.99
C ARG A 505 -21.73 47.17 19.40
N VAL A 506 -22.67 47.31 18.46
CA VAL A 506 -24.02 47.82 18.78
C VAL A 506 -24.76 46.84 19.68
N LEU A 507 -24.55 45.53 19.50
CA LEU A 507 -25.13 44.51 20.39
C LEU A 507 -24.57 44.57 21.80
N GLU A 508 -23.26 44.78 21.94
CA GLU A 508 -22.62 44.97 23.25
C GLU A 508 -23.10 46.25 23.93
N ASP A 509 -23.25 47.35 23.19
CA ASP A 509 -23.80 48.61 23.69
C ASP A 509 -25.28 48.45 24.09
N MET A 510 -26.09 47.77 23.27
CA MET A 510 -27.49 47.46 23.58
C MET A 510 -27.62 46.56 24.83
N ALA A 511 -26.74 45.58 24.99
CA ALA A 511 -26.75 44.66 26.13
C ALA A 511 -26.41 45.36 27.45
N ASN A 512 -25.59 46.42 27.42
CA ASN A 512 -25.10 47.13 28.60
C ASN A 512 -25.89 48.41 28.95
N THR A 513 -26.87 48.79 28.14
CA THR A 513 -27.58 50.07 28.31
C THR A 513 -28.78 49.97 29.26
N ALA A 514 -28.77 50.80 30.31
CA ALA A 514 -29.85 50.88 31.30
C ALA A 514 -31.03 51.72 30.80
N LEU A 515 -32.18 51.09 30.60
CA LEU A 515 -33.42 51.76 30.15
C LEU A 515 -34.34 52.20 31.30
N ILE A 516 -34.04 51.80 32.54
CA ILE A 516 -34.82 52.13 33.74
C ILE A 516 -33.84 52.25 34.91
N ILE A 517 -33.90 53.35 35.68
CA ILE A 517 -33.14 53.55 36.92
C ILE A 517 -34.13 53.49 38.08
N LEU A 518 -33.89 52.61 39.05
CA LEU A 518 -34.73 52.55 40.25
C LEU A 518 -34.27 53.57 41.29
N PRO A 519 -35.21 54.19 42.01
CA PRO A 519 -34.89 54.93 43.23
C PRO A 519 -34.43 53.94 44.31
N GLU A 520 -33.19 54.05 44.78
CA GLU A 520 -32.63 53.14 45.79
C GLU A 520 -32.84 53.64 47.23
N ASP A 521 -32.95 54.96 47.43
CA ASP A 521 -32.90 55.57 48.77
C ASP A 521 -34.23 56.17 49.26
N GLU A 522 -35.08 56.73 48.37
CA GLU A 522 -36.37 57.34 48.75
C GLU A 522 -37.51 57.00 47.76
N PRO A 523 -38.75 56.76 48.26
CA PRO A 523 -39.89 56.51 47.41
C PRO A 523 -40.29 57.78 46.64
N ILE A 524 -40.25 57.69 45.30
CA ILE A 524 -40.68 58.75 44.37
C ILE A 524 -42.10 58.53 43.89
N ASP A 525 -42.79 59.63 43.58
CA ASP A 525 -44.13 59.60 43.00
C ASP A 525 -44.13 58.94 41.61
N VAL A 526 -45.21 58.22 41.31
CA VAL A 526 -45.36 57.42 40.08
C VAL A 526 -45.29 58.30 38.83
N SER A 527 -45.83 59.52 38.88
CA SER A 527 -45.78 60.43 37.72
C SER A 527 -44.36 60.91 37.43
N THR A 528 -43.59 61.21 38.48
CA THR A 528 -42.18 61.62 38.37
C THR A 528 -41.29 60.47 37.91
N PHE A 529 -41.55 59.24 38.36
CA PHE A 529 -40.83 58.05 37.91
C PHE A 529 -41.08 57.73 36.43
N LEU A 530 -42.33 57.85 35.97
CA LEU A 530 -42.69 57.66 34.56
C LEU A 530 -42.01 58.70 33.67
N GLU A 531 -42.05 59.97 34.06
CA GLU A 531 -41.40 61.05 33.30
C GLU A 531 -39.86 60.87 33.23
N GLN A 532 -39.22 60.45 34.31
CA GLN A 532 -37.78 60.16 34.33
C GLN A 532 -37.41 58.95 33.44
N THR A 533 -38.24 57.91 33.46
CA THR A 533 -38.04 56.69 32.65
C THR A 533 -38.27 56.97 31.17
N GLU A 534 -39.29 57.74 30.83
CA GLU A 534 -39.59 58.15 29.44
C GLU A 534 -38.46 59.01 28.87
N ASN A 535 -37.98 59.99 29.64
CA ASN A 535 -36.83 60.82 29.24
C ASN A 535 -35.54 60.00 29.07
N LEU A 536 -35.28 59.03 29.96
CA LEU A 536 -34.14 58.13 29.85
C LEU A 536 -34.25 57.26 28.59
N ALA A 537 -35.41 56.66 28.33
CA ALA A 537 -35.66 55.84 27.15
C ALA A 537 -35.51 56.64 25.85
N VAL A 538 -36.05 57.86 25.78
CA VAL A 538 -35.93 58.75 24.60
C VAL A 538 -34.48 59.19 24.38
N SER A 539 -33.75 59.53 25.44
CA SER A 539 -32.34 59.91 25.34
C SER A 539 -31.45 58.74 24.90
N THR A 540 -31.81 57.53 25.34
CA THR A 540 -31.09 56.29 25.02
C THR A 540 -31.35 55.84 23.60
N ALA A 541 -32.61 55.91 23.14
CA ALA A 541 -32.98 55.65 21.76
C ALA A 541 -32.21 56.56 20.79
N ARG A 542 -32.02 57.84 21.14
CA ARG A 542 -31.21 58.78 20.34
C ARG A 542 -29.72 58.44 20.32
N LYS A 543 -29.16 57.87 21.39
CA LYS A 543 -27.75 57.45 21.47
C LYS A 543 -27.47 56.17 20.67
N LEU A 544 -28.39 55.21 20.69
CA LEU A 544 -28.27 53.96 19.94
C LEU A 544 -28.60 54.11 18.44
N SER A 545 -29.23 55.21 18.04
CA SER A 545 -29.57 55.53 16.65
C SER A 545 -28.52 56.40 15.92
N GLN A 546 -27.44 56.80 16.59
CA GLN A 546 -26.30 57.52 16.02
C GLN A 546 -25.17 56.53 15.72
#